data_AF-A0A3C0SWC0-F1
#
_entry.id   AF-A0A3C0SWC0-F1
#
_cell.length_a   1.000
_cell.length_b   1.000
_cell.length_c   1.000
_cell.angle_alpha   90.00
_cell.angle_beta   90.00
_cell.angle_gamma   90.00
#
_symmetry.space_group_name_H-M   'P 1'
#
loop_
_entity.id
_entity.type
_entity.pdbx_description
1 polymer ?
#
loop_
_entity_poly.entity_id
_entity_poly.type
_entity_poly.pdbx_seq_one_letter_code
_entity_poly.pdbx_strand_id
1 'polypeptide(L)'
;MIDDHKVIGPQKDIIEVQNAIKAYNQLKTYEPYKIEHFLKAHNLLMNGLIRSSGEFRRTQSGIMRGDQITHIALGADMVPGLMNDLFNYLENDEDLEIIKSCVFHYEMEYIHPFEDGNGRIGRYWQTRILMNVNPIFEFVPIEKLIKDNQQEYYKGLNISDNTEKATVFIEFMLDVINETLRDTIFKKYLADAAAWRNKWVAANRGK
;
A
#
# COMPACT_ATOMS: atom_id res chain seq x y z
N MET A 1 22.31 -1.53 -11.22
CA MET A 1 23.17 -1.80 -10.04
C MET A 1 22.40 -1.31 -8.84
N ILE A 2 22.17 -2.18 -7.87
CA ILE A 2 21.86 -1.78 -6.49
C ILE A 2 22.97 -2.49 -5.70
N ASP A 3 23.81 -1.72 -5.00
CA ASP A 3 24.92 -2.22 -4.16
C ASP A 3 25.90 -3.19 -4.83
N ASP A 4 26.55 -2.80 -5.94
CA ASP A 4 27.66 -3.52 -6.60
C ASP A 4 27.44 -5.02 -6.94
N HIS A 5 26.21 -5.51 -6.83
CA HIS A 5 25.82 -6.85 -7.24
C HIS A 5 24.99 -6.80 -8.54
N LYS A 6 25.36 -7.65 -9.49
CA LYS A 6 24.63 -7.82 -10.75
C LYS A 6 23.31 -8.54 -10.45
N VAL A 7 22.23 -7.79 -10.33
CA VAL A 7 20.88 -8.36 -10.16
C VAL A 7 20.53 -9.11 -11.45
N ILE A 8 20.39 -10.43 -11.37
CA ILE A 8 19.96 -11.30 -12.46
C ILE A 8 18.44 -11.50 -12.30
N GLY A 9 17.66 -10.99 -13.24
CA GLY A 9 16.22 -11.13 -13.28
C GLY A 9 15.64 -10.51 -14.56
N PRO A 10 14.36 -10.78 -14.87
CA PRO A 10 13.66 -10.09 -15.95
C PRO A 10 13.78 -8.57 -15.80
N GLN A 11 13.96 -7.86 -16.92
CA GLN A 11 14.13 -6.40 -16.90
C GLN A 11 12.93 -5.69 -16.24
N LYS A 12 11.71 -6.23 -16.43
CA LYS A 12 10.49 -5.72 -15.82
C LYS A 12 10.58 -5.73 -14.28
N ASP A 13 10.97 -6.85 -13.69
CA ASP A 13 11.06 -7.02 -12.24
C ASP A 13 12.11 -6.07 -11.62
N ILE A 14 13.22 -5.84 -12.34
CA ILE A 14 14.25 -4.87 -11.92
C ILE A 14 13.67 -3.46 -11.89
N ILE A 15 12.90 -3.07 -12.91
CA ILE A 15 12.25 -1.74 -12.97
C ILE A 15 11.20 -1.62 -11.86
N GLU A 16 10.40 -2.66 -11.62
CA GLU A 16 9.39 -2.68 -10.54
C GLU A 16 10.01 -2.41 -9.17
N VAL A 17 11.11 -3.10 -8.83
CA VAL A 17 11.82 -2.90 -7.57
C VAL A 17 12.41 -1.49 -7.49
N GLN A 18 13.03 -1.00 -8.56
CA GLN A 18 13.60 0.35 -8.59
C GLN A 18 12.54 1.43 -8.43
N ASN A 19 11.39 1.28 -9.08
CA ASN A 19 10.28 2.21 -8.99
C ASN A 19 9.66 2.20 -7.59
N ALA A 20 9.48 1.02 -6.99
CA ALA A 20 9.02 0.91 -5.61
C ALA A 20 9.96 1.66 -4.65
N ILE A 21 11.27 1.44 -4.72
CA ILE A 21 12.25 2.14 -3.87
C ILE A 21 12.13 3.67 -4.03
N LYS A 22 12.06 4.16 -5.28
CA LYS A 22 11.87 5.59 -5.56
C LYS A 22 10.57 6.12 -4.98
N ALA A 23 9.48 5.35 -5.08
CA ALA A 23 8.19 5.73 -4.54
C ALA A 23 8.22 5.82 -3.00
N TYR A 24 8.75 4.82 -2.29
CA TYR A 24 8.85 4.87 -0.82
C TYR A 24 9.74 6.02 -0.34
N ASN A 25 10.82 6.36 -1.06
CA ASN A 25 11.65 7.52 -0.75
C ASN A 25 10.91 8.86 -0.84
N GLN A 26 9.84 8.94 -1.64
CA GLN A 26 9.02 10.14 -1.79
C GLN A 26 7.73 10.11 -0.95
N LEU A 27 7.46 9.01 -0.25
CA LEU A 27 6.18 8.77 0.44
C LEU A 27 5.78 9.95 1.35
N LYS A 28 6.71 10.45 2.17
CA LYS A 28 6.51 11.58 3.09
C LYS A 28 6.18 12.91 2.41
N THR A 29 6.51 13.06 1.13
CA THR A 29 6.28 14.31 0.37
C THR A 29 4.88 14.39 -0.20
N TYR A 30 4.13 13.28 -0.19
CA TYR A 30 2.78 13.24 -0.71
C TYR A 30 1.74 13.69 0.32
N GLU A 31 0.72 14.40 -0.16
CA GLU A 31 -0.45 14.80 0.62
C GLU A 31 -1.52 13.72 0.42
N PRO A 32 -1.92 12.96 1.45
CA PRO A 32 -2.72 11.75 1.32
C PRO A 32 -4.13 12.01 0.79
N TYR A 33 -4.63 13.24 0.95
CA TYR A 33 -5.98 13.63 0.52
C TYR A 33 -6.00 14.33 -0.84
N LYS A 34 -4.85 14.41 -1.54
CA LYS A 34 -4.77 14.99 -2.88
C LYS A 34 -4.68 13.92 -3.96
N ILE A 35 -5.72 13.84 -4.78
CA ILE A 35 -5.79 12.89 -5.91
C ILE A 35 -4.62 13.10 -6.89
N GLU A 36 -4.12 14.32 -7.05
CA GLU A 36 -2.96 14.60 -7.92
C GLU A 36 -1.68 13.98 -7.37
N HIS A 37 -1.54 13.90 -6.04
CA HIS A 37 -0.38 13.26 -5.41
C HIS A 37 -0.48 11.74 -5.55
N PHE A 38 -1.69 11.19 -5.49
CA PHE A 38 -1.95 9.77 -5.76
C PHE A 38 -1.60 9.38 -7.20
N LEU A 39 -2.02 10.20 -8.19
CA LEU A 39 -1.66 10.00 -9.59
C LEU A 39 -0.15 10.10 -9.82
N LYS A 40 0.54 11.05 -9.16
CA LYS A 40 2.01 11.15 -9.20
C LYS A 40 2.69 9.91 -8.62
N ALA A 41 2.19 9.38 -7.51
CA ALA A 41 2.71 8.15 -6.92
C ALA A 41 2.49 6.94 -7.83
N HIS A 42 1.30 6.82 -8.45
CA HIS A 42 1.03 5.77 -9.43
C HIS A 42 1.95 5.88 -10.64
N ASN A 43 2.17 7.10 -11.17
CA ASN A 43 3.14 7.33 -12.23
C ASN A 43 4.53 6.84 -11.82
N LEU A 44 4.99 7.19 -10.61
CA LEU A 44 6.32 6.80 -10.15
C LEU A 44 6.48 5.29 -9.98
N LEU A 45 5.45 4.59 -9.47
CA LEU A 45 5.43 3.13 -9.36
C LEU A 45 5.45 2.45 -10.73
N MET A 46 4.71 3.00 -11.69
CA MET A 46 4.43 2.34 -12.97
C MET A 46 5.24 2.89 -14.16
N ASN A 47 6.13 3.86 -13.93
CA ASN A 47 6.92 4.50 -14.97
C ASN A 47 7.80 3.49 -15.71
N GLY A 48 7.69 3.46 -17.05
CA GLY A 48 8.44 2.52 -17.89
C GLY A 48 7.91 1.07 -17.88
N LEU A 49 6.84 0.79 -17.12
CA LEU A 49 6.15 -0.51 -17.11
C LEU A 49 4.90 -0.49 -17.98
N ILE A 50 4.15 0.62 -17.95
CA ILE A 50 2.95 0.85 -18.77
C ILE A 50 2.99 2.26 -19.38
N ARG A 51 2.20 2.50 -20.43
CA ARG A 51 2.12 3.82 -21.09
C ARG A 51 1.25 4.81 -20.33
N SER A 52 0.20 4.32 -19.68
CA SER A 52 -0.83 5.07 -18.96
C SER A 52 -0.47 5.34 -17.48
N SER A 53 0.82 5.34 -17.14
CA SER A 53 1.27 5.52 -15.75
C SER A 53 0.85 6.90 -15.22
N GLY A 54 0.16 6.92 -14.09
CA GLY A 54 -0.42 8.14 -13.51
C GLY A 54 -1.71 8.65 -14.14
N GLU A 55 -2.35 7.87 -15.01
CA GLU A 55 -3.64 8.21 -15.62
C GLU A 55 -4.68 7.15 -15.30
N PHE A 56 -5.92 7.57 -15.02
CA PHE A 56 -7.04 6.63 -14.91
C PHE A 56 -7.28 5.91 -16.23
N ARG A 57 -7.71 4.65 -16.13
CA ARG A 57 -8.04 3.83 -17.28
C ARG A 57 -9.18 4.46 -18.08
N ARG A 58 -9.11 4.33 -19.40
CA ARG A 58 -10.14 4.80 -20.35
C ARG A 58 -10.95 3.65 -20.94
N THR A 59 -10.60 2.42 -20.58
CA THR A 59 -11.21 1.19 -21.08
C THR A 59 -11.62 0.30 -19.90
N GLN A 60 -12.46 -0.67 -20.20
CA GLN A 60 -12.87 -1.66 -19.22
C GLN A 60 -11.69 -2.54 -18.80
N SER A 61 -11.63 -2.86 -17.52
CA SER A 61 -10.62 -3.76 -16.95
C SER A 61 -11.29 -4.92 -16.22
N GLY A 62 -10.64 -6.08 -16.23
CA GLY A 62 -11.02 -7.23 -15.42
C GLY A 62 -10.22 -7.25 -14.12
N ILE A 63 -10.89 -7.55 -13.00
CA ILE A 63 -10.24 -7.60 -11.70
C ILE A 63 -9.73 -9.02 -11.45
N MET A 64 -8.41 -9.13 -11.39
CA MET A 64 -7.71 -10.38 -11.13
C MET A 64 -7.37 -10.51 -9.64
N ARG A 65 -7.68 -11.65 -9.03
CA ARG A 65 -7.28 -12.00 -7.66
C ARG A 65 -6.46 -13.29 -7.73
N GLY A 66 -5.15 -13.16 -7.58
CA GLY A 66 -4.22 -14.23 -7.96
C GLY A 66 -4.32 -14.51 -9.46
N ASP A 67 -4.44 -15.79 -9.84
CA ASP A 67 -4.51 -16.21 -11.25
C ASP A 67 -5.95 -16.26 -11.81
N GLN A 68 -6.95 -15.77 -11.07
CA GLN A 68 -8.36 -15.86 -11.45
C GLN A 68 -8.95 -14.49 -11.77
N ILE A 69 -9.64 -14.40 -12.93
CA ILE A 69 -10.56 -13.28 -13.20
C ILE A 69 -11.77 -13.48 -12.29
N THR A 70 -12.00 -12.53 -11.38
CA THR A 70 -13.06 -12.63 -10.39
C THR A 70 -14.30 -11.86 -10.78
N HIS A 71 -14.14 -10.67 -11.37
CA HIS A 71 -15.24 -9.82 -11.81
C HIS A 71 -14.78 -8.74 -12.79
N ILE A 72 -15.74 -8.05 -13.39
CA ILE A 72 -15.52 -6.92 -14.28
C ILE A 72 -15.55 -5.64 -13.45
N ALA A 73 -14.58 -4.74 -13.63
CA ALA A 73 -14.55 -3.46 -12.93
C ALA A 73 -15.70 -2.53 -13.38
N LEU A 74 -15.95 -1.47 -12.63
CA LEU A 74 -16.94 -0.45 -13.00
C LEU A 74 -16.61 0.22 -14.35
N GLY A 75 -17.59 0.88 -14.97
CA GLY A 75 -17.38 1.63 -16.22
C GLY A 75 -16.24 2.64 -16.09
N ALA A 76 -15.35 2.70 -17.09
CA ALA A 76 -14.17 3.56 -17.06
C ALA A 76 -14.52 5.06 -16.98
N ASP A 77 -15.69 5.43 -17.49
CA ASP A 77 -16.28 6.76 -17.43
C ASP A 77 -16.66 7.20 -16.01
N MET A 78 -16.97 6.25 -15.12
CA MET A 78 -17.31 6.51 -13.72
C MET A 78 -16.08 6.72 -12.82
N VAL A 79 -14.92 6.20 -13.22
CA VAL A 79 -13.70 6.18 -12.39
C VAL A 79 -13.30 7.57 -11.86
N PRO A 80 -13.24 8.64 -12.68
CA PRO A 80 -12.85 9.95 -12.16
C PRO A 80 -13.79 10.49 -11.08
N GLY A 81 -15.11 10.27 -11.23
CA GLY A 81 -16.12 10.69 -10.25
C GLY A 81 -15.95 9.94 -8.94
N LEU A 82 -15.90 8.61 -9.01
CA LEU A 82 -15.76 7.74 -7.84
C LEU A 82 -14.45 7.99 -7.07
N MET A 83 -13.35 8.22 -7.79
CA MET A 83 -12.09 8.56 -7.14
C MET A 83 -12.15 9.95 -6.49
N ASN A 84 -12.81 10.94 -7.09
CA ASN A 84 -13.02 12.24 -6.43
C ASN A 84 -13.86 12.10 -5.16
N ASP A 85 -14.93 11.31 -5.20
CA ASP A 85 -15.76 11.04 -4.02
C ASP A 85 -14.96 10.36 -2.91
N LEU A 86 -14.12 9.39 -3.26
CA LEU A 86 -13.25 8.68 -2.31
C LEU A 86 -12.22 9.63 -1.66
N PHE A 87 -11.59 10.50 -2.44
CA PHE A 87 -10.65 11.50 -1.91
C PHE A 87 -11.37 12.57 -1.08
N ASN A 88 -12.60 12.94 -1.44
CA ASN A 88 -13.43 13.83 -0.63
C ASN A 88 -13.82 13.20 0.72
N TYR A 89 -14.12 11.89 0.76
CA TYR A 89 -14.33 11.14 2.00
C TYR A 89 -13.07 11.17 2.88
N LEU A 90 -11.89 10.91 2.31
CA LEU A 90 -10.63 10.98 3.06
C LEU A 90 -10.43 12.33 3.76
N GLU A 91 -10.68 13.43 3.04
CA GLU A 91 -10.46 14.77 3.55
C GLU A 91 -11.50 15.21 4.59
N ASN A 92 -12.79 14.90 4.36
CA ASN A 92 -13.89 15.57 5.07
C ASN A 92 -14.64 14.71 6.07
N ASP A 93 -14.54 13.38 6.01
CA ASP A 93 -15.28 12.51 6.93
C ASP A 93 -14.67 12.57 8.35
N GLU A 94 -15.46 12.23 9.38
CA GLU A 94 -15.04 12.27 10.79
C GLU A 94 -14.46 10.93 11.29
N ASP A 95 -14.50 9.89 10.45
CA ASP A 95 -13.91 8.60 10.75
C ASP A 95 -12.43 8.70 11.17
N LEU A 96 -12.02 7.77 12.05
CA LEU A 96 -10.62 7.66 12.45
C LEU A 96 -9.75 7.38 11.23
N GLU A 97 -8.58 8.02 11.17
CA GLU A 97 -7.63 7.92 10.05
C GLU A 97 -7.24 6.47 9.69
N ILE A 98 -7.15 5.59 10.71
CA ILE A 98 -6.90 4.15 10.50
C ILE A 98 -8.07 3.46 9.77
N ILE A 99 -9.32 3.84 10.07
CA ILE A 99 -10.53 3.34 9.40
C ILE A 99 -10.58 3.89 7.97
N LYS A 100 -10.36 5.20 7.80
CA LYS A 100 -10.25 5.85 6.48
C LYS A 100 -9.24 5.13 5.59
N SER A 101 -8.08 4.74 6.13
CA SER A 101 -7.07 3.99 5.38
C SER A 101 -7.57 2.63 4.87
N CYS A 102 -8.41 1.94 5.65
CA CYS A 102 -8.98 0.64 5.30
C CYS A 102 -10.11 0.79 4.29
N VAL A 103 -10.99 1.78 4.48
CA VAL A 103 -12.04 2.14 3.51
C VAL A 103 -11.40 2.51 2.18
N PHE A 104 -10.37 3.36 2.18
CA PHE A 104 -9.65 3.72 0.97
C PHE A 104 -9.10 2.51 0.22
N HIS A 105 -8.44 1.59 0.93
CA HIS A 105 -7.89 0.40 0.30
C HIS A 105 -9.00 -0.44 -0.34
N TYR A 106 -10.10 -0.67 0.38
CA TYR A 106 -11.25 -1.40 -0.16
C TYR A 106 -11.83 -0.72 -1.40
N GLU A 107 -12.22 0.55 -1.29
CA GLU A 107 -12.89 1.28 -2.36
C GLU A 107 -12.00 1.44 -3.60
N MET A 108 -10.69 1.67 -3.41
CA MET A 108 -9.75 1.78 -4.54
C MET A 108 -9.60 0.44 -5.27
N GLU A 109 -9.56 -0.69 -4.56
CA GLU A 109 -9.52 -2.02 -5.18
C GLU A 109 -10.82 -2.32 -5.94
N TYR A 110 -11.95 -1.88 -5.40
CA TYR A 110 -13.28 -2.02 -6.00
C TYR A 110 -13.46 -1.15 -7.27
N ILE A 111 -13.10 0.14 -7.19
CA ILE A 111 -13.14 1.08 -8.34
C ILE A 111 -12.15 0.63 -9.43
N HIS A 112 -11.00 0.12 -9.01
CA HIS A 112 -9.91 -0.37 -9.85
C HIS A 112 -9.49 0.66 -10.92
N PRO A 113 -8.98 1.84 -10.51
CA PRO A 113 -8.91 3.02 -11.36
C PRO A 113 -7.85 2.98 -12.47
N PHE A 114 -6.88 2.06 -12.40
CA PHE A 114 -5.74 1.99 -13.34
C PHE A 114 -5.76 0.73 -14.20
N GLU A 115 -5.03 0.77 -15.32
CA GLU A 115 -4.84 -0.38 -16.22
C GLU A 115 -3.99 -1.51 -15.59
N ASP A 116 -2.99 -1.14 -14.81
CA ASP A 116 -2.16 -2.04 -14.00
C ASP A 116 -1.72 -1.27 -12.74
N GLY A 117 -1.31 -1.98 -11.69
CA GLY A 117 -0.70 -1.38 -10.51
C GLY A 117 -1.66 -1.10 -9.36
N ASN A 118 -2.96 -1.36 -9.50
CA ASN A 118 -3.99 -1.10 -8.46
C ASN A 118 -3.60 -1.66 -7.09
N GLY A 119 -3.27 -2.96 -7.00
CA GLY A 119 -2.77 -3.57 -5.76
C GLY A 119 -1.55 -2.88 -5.16
N ARG A 120 -0.59 -2.47 -6.00
CA ARG A 120 0.65 -1.82 -5.54
C ARG A 120 0.35 -0.43 -5.00
N ILE A 121 -0.40 0.37 -5.74
CA ILE A 121 -0.72 1.74 -5.32
C ILE A 121 -1.69 1.76 -4.13
N GLY A 122 -2.61 0.79 -4.02
CA GLY A 122 -3.51 0.66 -2.88
C GLY A 122 -2.79 0.48 -1.56
N ARG A 123 -1.90 -0.51 -1.49
CA ARG A 123 -1.06 -0.75 -0.30
C ARG A 123 -0.14 0.44 -0.02
N TYR A 124 0.51 0.96 -1.06
CA TYR A 124 1.40 2.11 -0.95
C TYR A 124 0.67 3.35 -0.36
N TRP A 125 -0.54 3.64 -0.84
CA TRP A 125 -1.30 4.81 -0.39
C TRP A 125 -1.97 4.58 0.96
N GLN A 126 -2.39 3.36 1.29
CA GLN A 126 -2.81 3.01 2.64
C GLN A 126 -1.69 3.28 3.65
N THR A 127 -0.45 2.85 3.35
CA THR A 127 0.71 3.17 4.18
C THR A 127 0.89 4.68 4.32
N ARG A 128 0.71 5.45 3.24
CA ARG A 128 0.78 6.92 3.33
C ARG A 128 -0.27 7.49 4.28
N ILE A 129 -1.52 7.06 4.19
CA ILE A 129 -2.61 7.52 5.07
C ILE A 129 -2.28 7.17 6.52
N LEU A 130 -1.87 5.93 6.79
CA LEU A 130 -1.50 5.48 8.14
C LEU A 130 -0.35 6.27 8.76
N MET A 131 0.56 6.83 7.96
CA MET A 131 1.62 7.71 8.49
C MET A 131 1.08 9.01 9.13
N ASN A 132 -0.15 9.43 8.83
CA ASN A 132 -0.82 10.51 9.56
C ASN A 132 -1.20 10.10 10.99
N VAL A 133 -1.50 8.81 11.21
CA VAL A 133 -1.73 8.25 12.56
C VAL A 133 -0.42 8.24 13.34
N ASN A 134 0.64 7.69 12.73
CA ASN A 134 1.96 7.63 13.35
C ASN A 134 3.08 7.40 12.32
N PRO A 135 4.22 8.09 12.40
CA PRO A 135 5.35 7.87 11.49
C PRO A 135 5.91 6.44 11.50
N ILE A 136 5.66 5.63 12.54
CA ILE A 136 6.11 4.23 12.60
C ILE A 136 5.58 3.40 11.42
N PHE A 137 4.42 3.77 10.86
CA PHE A 137 3.81 3.05 9.74
C PHE A 137 4.67 3.05 8.47
N GLU A 138 5.62 3.97 8.34
CA GLU A 138 6.64 3.90 7.29
C GLU A 138 7.45 2.58 7.30
N PHE A 139 7.58 1.96 8.47
CA PHE A 139 8.38 0.76 8.69
C PHE A 139 7.54 -0.50 8.90
N VAL A 140 6.21 -0.39 8.80
CA VAL A 140 5.26 -1.48 9.00
C VAL A 140 5.07 -2.19 7.66
N PRO A 141 5.52 -3.45 7.50
CA PRO A 141 5.50 -4.15 6.21
C PRO A 141 4.11 -4.74 5.91
N ILE A 142 3.11 -3.88 5.69
CA ILE A 142 1.72 -4.28 5.41
C ILE A 142 1.65 -5.25 4.22
N GLU A 143 2.48 -5.01 3.19
CA GLU A 143 2.54 -5.83 1.98
C GLU A 143 2.97 -7.27 2.28
N LYS A 144 3.90 -7.45 3.22
CA LYS A 144 4.37 -8.78 3.62
C LYS A 144 3.25 -9.55 4.29
N LEU A 145 2.48 -8.92 5.17
CA LEU A 145 1.43 -9.63 5.90
C LEU A 145 0.19 -9.88 5.05
N ILE A 146 -0.16 -8.98 4.13
CA ILE A 146 -1.16 -9.28 3.10
C ILE A 146 -0.71 -10.47 2.25
N LYS A 147 0.58 -10.56 1.91
CA LYS A 147 1.14 -11.71 1.19
C LYS A 147 1.05 -13.00 2.02
N ASP A 148 1.38 -12.93 3.31
CA ASP A 148 1.33 -14.08 4.21
C ASP A 148 -0.12 -14.53 4.50
N ASN A 149 -1.09 -13.61 4.40
CA ASN A 149 -2.54 -13.82 4.63
C ASN A 149 -3.36 -13.63 3.34
N GLN A 150 -2.82 -14.04 2.19
CA GLN A 150 -3.38 -13.69 0.88
C GLN A 150 -4.79 -14.26 0.65
N GLN A 151 -5.08 -15.46 1.17
CA GLN A 151 -6.38 -16.09 1.01
C GLN A 151 -7.47 -15.33 1.78
N GLU A 152 -7.16 -14.94 3.02
CA GLU A 152 -8.01 -14.18 3.91
C GLU A 152 -8.24 -12.76 3.39
N TYR A 153 -7.20 -12.11 2.86
CA TYR A 153 -7.31 -10.82 2.20
C TYR A 153 -8.31 -10.85 1.04
N TYR A 154 -8.16 -11.79 0.10
CA TYR A 154 -9.10 -11.91 -1.02
C TYR A 154 -10.49 -12.37 -0.57
N LYS A 155 -10.58 -13.18 0.48
CA LYS A 155 -11.88 -13.55 1.08
C LYS A 155 -12.59 -12.33 1.65
N GLY A 156 -11.88 -11.46 2.37
CA GLY A 156 -12.42 -10.22 2.93
C GLY A 156 -12.93 -9.29 1.85
N LEU A 157 -12.16 -9.11 0.77
CA LEU A 157 -12.60 -8.37 -0.41
C LEU A 157 -13.84 -9.01 -1.06
N ASN A 158 -13.83 -10.31 -1.33
CA ASN A 158 -14.94 -11.01 -1.98
C ASN A 158 -16.25 -10.90 -1.17
N ILE A 159 -16.19 -11.03 0.16
CA ILE A 159 -17.38 -10.89 1.01
C ILE A 159 -17.88 -9.44 0.99
N SER A 160 -16.97 -8.48 1.06
CA SER A 160 -17.32 -7.06 1.05
C SER A 160 -17.97 -6.64 -0.26
N ASP A 161 -17.45 -7.12 -1.40
CA ASP A 161 -18.02 -6.87 -2.73
C ASP A 161 -19.43 -7.45 -2.87
N ASN A 162 -19.64 -8.68 -2.39
CA ASN A 162 -20.95 -9.35 -2.49
C ASN A 162 -22.01 -8.77 -1.54
N THR A 163 -21.58 -8.07 -0.49
CA THR A 163 -22.48 -7.49 0.52
C THR A 163 -22.60 -5.97 0.42
N GLU A 164 -21.85 -5.35 -0.50
CA GLU A 164 -21.71 -3.90 -0.65
C GLU A 164 -21.35 -3.21 0.67
N LYS A 165 -20.50 -3.87 1.47
CA LYS A 165 -20.10 -3.40 2.81
C LYS A 165 -18.63 -3.68 3.05
N ALA A 166 -17.85 -2.62 3.24
CA ALA A 166 -16.43 -2.70 3.55
C ALA A 166 -16.11 -3.32 4.93
N THR A 167 -17.10 -3.52 5.81
CA THR A 167 -16.91 -3.90 7.22
C THR A 167 -16.00 -5.11 7.40
N VAL A 168 -16.22 -6.20 6.64
CA VAL A 168 -15.44 -7.44 6.79
C VAL A 168 -13.98 -7.22 6.38
N PHE A 169 -13.76 -6.44 5.31
CA PHE A 169 -12.41 -6.07 4.90
C PHE A 169 -11.73 -5.15 5.92
N ILE A 170 -12.45 -4.18 6.48
CA ILE A 170 -11.94 -3.26 7.50
C ILE A 170 -11.52 -4.04 8.75
N GLU A 171 -12.37 -4.93 9.27
CA GLU A 171 -12.04 -5.77 10.43
C GLU A 171 -10.77 -6.60 10.18
N PHE A 172 -10.69 -7.28 9.03
CA PHE A 172 -9.49 -8.01 8.63
C PHE A 172 -8.25 -7.12 8.58
N MET A 173 -8.34 -5.95 7.96
CA MET A 173 -7.19 -5.06 7.84
C MET A 173 -6.75 -4.47 9.18
N LEU A 174 -7.68 -4.18 10.08
CA LEU A 174 -7.36 -3.74 11.44
C LEU A 174 -6.62 -4.83 12.23
N ASP A 175 -7.03 -6.10 12.08
CA ASP A 175 -6.31 -7.23 12.68
C ASP A 175 -4.89 -7.34 12.14
N VAL A 176 -4.72 -7.27 10.81
CA VAL A 176 -3.40 -7.26 10.17
C VAL A 176 -2.54 -6.10 10.69
N ILE A 177 -3.10 -4.88 10.76
CA ILE A 177 -2.39 -3.70 11.26
C ILE A 177 -1.96 -3.90 12.72
N ASN A 178 -2.86 -4.37 13.59
CA ASN A 178 -2.57 -4.61 14.99
C ASN A 178 -1.47 -5.66 15.18
N GLU A 179 -1.52 -6.77 14.45
CA GLU A 179 -0.46 -7.79 14.46
C GLU A 179 0.87 -7.19 14.00
N THR A 180 0.86 -6.47 12.88
CA THR A 180 2.09 -5.88 12.32
C THR A 180 2.73 -4.88 13.26
N LEU A 181 1.93 -4.04 13.92
CA LEU A 181 2.42 -3.05 14.86
C LEU A 181 3.08 -3.71 16.06
N ARG A 182 2.48 -4.76 16.63
CA ARG A 182 3.08 -5.51 17.74
C ARG A 182 4.43 -6.08 17.37
N ASP A 183 4.51 -6.72 16.20
CA ASP A 183 5.74 -7.27 15.65
C ASP A 183 6.82 -6.23 15.41
N THR A 184 6.43 -5.09 14.80
CA THR A 184 7.34 -4.00 14.45
C THR A 184 7.89 -3.31 15.69
N ILE A 185 7.02 -3.04 16.67
CA ILE A 185 7.40 -2.45 17.95
C ILE A 185 8.35 -3.40 18.71
N PHE A 186 8.02 -4.69 18.77
CA PHE A 186 8.88 -5.69 19.43
C PHE A 186 10.27 -5.77 18.78
N LYS A 187 10.34 -5.84 17.45
CA LYS A 187 11.61 -5.85 16.71
C LYS A 187 12.40 -4.57 16.93
N LYS A 188 11.74 -3.41 16.99
CA LYS A 188 12.37 -2.12 17.29
C LYS A 188 13.00 -2.12 18.69
N TYR A 189 12.28 -2.59 19.72
CA TYR A 189 12.83 -2.72 21.07
C TYR A 189 14.07 -3.62 21.12
N LEU A 190 14.06 -4.75 20.42
CA LEU A 190 15.22 -5.65 20.33
C LEU A 190 16.41 -4.97 19.63
N ALA A 191 16.17 -4.23 18.56
CA ALA A 191 17.21 -3.48 17.85
C ALA A 191 17.84 -2.39 18.72
N ASP A 192 17.01 -1.61 19.44
CA ASP A 192 17.46 -0.57 20.35
C ASP A 192 18.27 -1.15 21.51
N ALA A 193 17.84 -2.28 22.09
CA ALA A 193 18.57 -3.00 23.13
C ALA A 193 19.93 -3.53 22.62
N ALA A 194 19.98 -4.06 21.40
CA ALA A 194 21.22 -4.53 20.78
C ALA A 194 22.19 -3.36 20.51
N ALA A 195 21.68 -2.23 20.02
CA ALA A 195 22.46 -1.02 19.78
C ALA A 195 23.03 -0.46 21.09
N TRP A 196 22.24 -0.42 22.16
CA TRP A 196 22.70 -0.05 23.49
C TRP A 196 23.79 -0.99 24.00
N ARG A 197 23.59 -2.32 23.90
CA ARG A 197 24.59 -3.32 24.29
C ARG A 197 25.91 -3.13 23.55
N ASN A 198 25.85 -2.92 22.23
CA ASN A 198 27.05 -2.71 21.42
C ASN A 198 27.81 -1.44 21.84
N LYS A 199 27.09 -0.34 22.12
CA LYS A 199 27.69 0.89 22.66
C LYS A 199 28.34 0.64 24.03
N TRP A 200 27.67 -0.07 24.94
CA TRP A 200 28.22 -0.39 26.25
C TRP A 200 29.48 -1.26 26.17
N VAL A 201 29.47 -2.31 25.34
CA VAL A 201 30.66 -3.16 25.12
C VAL A 201 31.82 -2.35 24.53
N ALA A 202 31.56 -1.50 23.53
CA ALA A 202 32.59 -0.64 22.96
C ALA A 202 33.20 0.33 23.99
N ALA A 203 32.38 0.90 24.88
CA ALA A 203 32.83 1.82 25.93
C ALA A 203 33.61 1.13 27.07
N ASN A 204 33.51 -0.19 27.21
CA ASN A 204 34.11 -0.95 28.31
C ASN A 204 35.14 -2.01 27.85
N ARG A 205 35.50 -2.06 26.57
CA ARG A 205 36.60 -2.91 26.08
C ARG A 205 37.94 -2.25 26.43
N GLY A 206 38.64 -2.79 27.43
CA GLY A 206 40.00 -2.35 27.81
C GLY A 206 40.14 -1.81 29.25
N LYS A 207 39.10 -1.93 30.08
CA LYS A 207 39.22 -1.88 31.54
C LYS A 207 39.38 -3.29 32.11
#